data_AF-F8CRR1-F1
#
_entry.id   AF-F8CRR1-F1
#
_cell.length_a   1.000
_cell.length_b   1.000
_cell.length_c   1.000
_cell.angle_alpha   90.00
_cell.angle_beta   90.00
_cell.angle_gamma   90.00
#
_symmetry.space_group_name_H-M   'P 1'
#
loop_
_entity.id
_entity.type
_entity.pdbx_description
1 polymer ?
#
loop_
_entity_poly.entity_id
_entity_poly.type
_entity_poly.pdbx_seq_one_letter_code
_entity_poly.pdbx_strand_id
1 'polypeptide(L)'
;MNQPARALSPVPSPANARSAMERIATQLGRAVQGKSSQLQLVVTSLVAGGHVLLEDVPGVGKTTLAEALARACGLSFARVQFTADLMPADVLGAQVFHAQTATFQFRPGPLFRQLVLADELNRAPPRTQSALLEAMAQGQASLDGATHALPMPFTVVATQNPVDFSGTYPLPDSQLDRFMVRMSLGHPTPDVEAGLLVTRDGTSPLDAVETVSGPEELASLRAFAAALRLDASVADYVVRLATATRSHGDLERGASTRAVLALGAAARASALWDARDFVTPGDVRAVLVSCWAHRVLLRSAVQGVSARDEAAHLLEEIARKVPAPR
;
A
#
# COMPACT_ATOMS: atom_id res chain seq x y z
N MET A 1 -2.89 1.42 33.63
CA MET A 1 -2.23 0.13 33.98
C MET A 1 -1.49 -0.32 32.73
N ASN A 2 -0.19 -0.02 32.63
CA ASN A 2 0.64 -0.39 31.49
C ASN A 2 0.88 -1.91 31.55
N GLN A 3 0.27 -2.67 30.64
CA GLN A 3 0.73 -4.04 30.40
C GLN A 3 2.13 -3.96 29.77
N PRO A 4 3.10 -4.79 30.21
CA PRO A 4 4.42 -4.80 29.61
C PRO A 4 4.29 -5.27 28.16
N ALA A 5 4.87 -4.49 27.23
CA ALA A 5 5.06 -4.92 25.85
C ALA A 5 5.73 -6.30 25.86
N ARG A 6 5.06 -7.31 25.29
CA ARG A 6 5.64 -8.65 25.09
C ARG A 6 6.99 -8.47 24.42
N ALA A 7 8.06 -8.99 25.02
CA ALA A 7 9.41 -8.88 24.51
C ALA A 7 9.47 -9.31 23.04
N LEU A 8 9.63 -8.30 22.16
CA LEU A 8 9.70 -8.43 20.72
C LEU A 8 11.02 -9.14 20.37
N SER A 9 10.93 -10.38 19.87
CA SER A 9 12.10 -11.11 19.40
C SER A 9 12.59 -10.50 18.08
N PRO A 10 13.90 -10.42 17.81
CA PRO A 10 14.40 -10.01 16.48
C PRO A 10 13.86 -11.00 15.46
N VAL A 11 13.37 -10.55 14.29
CA VAL A 11 12.84 -11.42 13.22
C VAL A 11 14.01 -12.12 12.51
N PRO A 12 14.29 -13.43 12.73
CA PRO A 12 15.53 -14.03 12.23
C PRO A 12 15.28 -15.25 11.34
N SER A 13 14.01 -15.62 11.09
CA SER A 13 13.63 -16.82 10.37
C SER A 13 12.31 -16.61 9.62
N PRO A 14 12.09 -17.35 8.52
CA PRO A 14 10.83 -17.28 7.77
C PRO A 14 9.60 -17.62 8.63
N ALA A 15 9.72 -18.53 9.59
CA ALA A 15 8.63 -18.90 10.49
C ALA A 15 8.21 -17.75 11.42
N ASN A 16 9.20 -17.01 11.97
CA ASN A 16 8.91 -15.85 12.82
C ASN A 16 8.31 -14.71 11.99
N ALA A 17 8.82 -14.50 10.77
CA ALA A 17 8.28 -13.52 9.84
C ALA A 17 6.81 -13.83 9.48
N ARG A 18 6.52 -15.08 9.11
CA ARG A 18 5.15 -15.56 8.87
C ARG A 18 4.24 -15.31 10.07
N SER A 19 4.69 -15.70 11.26
CA SER A 19 3.90 -15.53 12.49
C SER A 19 3.60 -14.06 12.79
N ALA A 20 4.55 -13.15 12.55
CA ALA A 20 4.31 -11.71 12.66
C ALA A 20 3.26 -11.21 11.66
N MET A 21 3.37 -11.62 10.40
CA MET A 21 2.42 -11.25 9.35
C MET A 21 1.01 -11.80 9.63
N GLU A 22 0.89 -13.06 10.07
CA GLU A 22 -0.37 -13.68 10.47
C GLU A 22 -1.02 -12.95 11.64
N ARG A 23 -0.24 -12.60 12.69
CA ARG A 23 -0.74 -11.80 13.82
C ARG A 23 -1.34 -10.48 13.35
N ILE A 24 -0.63 -9.75 12.50
CA ILE A 24 -1.13 -8.47 11.96
C ILE A 24 -2.41 -8.71 11.15
N ALA A 25 -2.41 -9.66 10.22
CA ALA A 25 -3.59 -9.95 9.39
C ALA A 25 -4.80 -10.40 10.21
N THR A 26 -4.61 -11.19 11.27
CA THR A 26 -5.67 -11.56 12.20
C THR A 26 -6.28 -10.34 12.89
N GLN A 27 -5.47 -9.39 13.34
CA GLN A 27 -5.97 -8.15 13.96
C GLN A 27 -6.74 -7.29 12.96
N LEU A 28 -6.28 -7.20 11.71
CA LEU A 28 -7.03 -6.52 10.66
C LEU A 28 -8.39 -7.19 10.40
N GLY A 29 -8.45 -8.53 10.44
CA GLY A 29 -9.67 -9.31 10.23
C GLY A 29 -10.74 -9.08 11.30
N ARG A 30 -10.35 -8.62 12.50
CA ARG A 30 -11.30 -8.21 13.55
C ARG A 30 -12.04 -6.93 13.19
N ALA A 31 -11.37 -6.01 12.48
CA ALA A 31 -11.95 -4.73 12.07
C ALA A 31 -12.62 -4.79 10.69
N VAL A 32 -12.11 -5.62 9.78
CA VAL A 32 -12.60 -5.77 8.40
C VAL A 32 -12.84 -7.26 8.10
N GLN A 33 -14.09 -7.69 8.24
CA GLN A 33 -14.46 -9.10 8.15
C GLN A 33 -14.59 -9.61 6.70
N GLY A 34 -14.23 -10.88 6.47
CA GLY A 34 -14.45 -11.57 5.20
C GLY A 34 -13.50 -11.19 4.05
N LYS A 35 -12.36 -10.55 4.35
CA LYS A 35 -11.42 -9.98 3.35
C LYS A 35 -10.00 -10.55 3.42
N SER A 36 -9.85 -11.83 3.78
CA SER A 36 -8.56 -12.43 4.12
C SER A 36 -7.46 -12.20 3.07
N SER A 37 -7.77 -12.33 1.77
CA SER A 37 -6.79 -12.12 0.70
C SER A 37 -6.35 -10.66 0.56
N GLN A 38 -7.29 -9.71 0.69
CA GLN A 38 -6.97 -8.28 0.69
C GLN A 38 -6.12 -7.90 1.90
N LEU A 39 -6.45 -8.42 3.08
CA LEU A 39 -5.69 -8.17 4.30
C LEU A 39 -4.27 -8.71 4.20
N GLN A 40 -4.10 -9.92 3.68
CA GLN A 40 -2.78 -10.48 3.40
C GLN A 40 -2.01 -9.60 2.42
N LEU A 41 -2.64 -9.12 1.34
CA LEU A 41 -2.00 -8.26 0.35
C LEU A 41 -1.57 -6.88 0.92
N VAL A 42 -2.36 -6.30 1.83
CA VAL A 42 -1.99 -5.07 2.55
C VAL A 42 -0.76 -5.31 3.43
N VAL A 43 -0.73 -6.42 4.17
CA VAL A 43 0.43 -6.80 4.99
C VAL A 43 1.65 -7.10 4.13
N THR A 44 1.48 -7.80 2.99
CA THR A 44 2.54 -8.02 1.99
C THR A 44 3.13 -6.69 1.52
N SER A 45 2.29 -5.72 1.14
CA SER A 45 2.73 -4.40 0.71
C SER A 45 3.48 -3.66 1.83
N LEU A 46 2.96 -3.71 3.06
CA LEU A 46 3.60 -3.10 4.23
C LEU A 46 5.00 -3.68 4.48
N VAL A 47 5.15 -5.00 4.42
CA VAL A 47 6.42 -5.73 4.63
C VAL A 47 7.38 -5.53 3.47
N ALA A 48 6.88 -5.39 2.24
CA ALA A 48 7.68 -5.05 1.08
C ALA A 48 8.14 -3.58 1.06
N GLY A 49 7.68 -2.74 2.00
CA GLY A 49 7.99 -1.31 2.04
C GLY A 49 7.22 -0.49 1.01
N GLY A 50 6.09 -1.00 0.53
CA GLY A 50 5.25 -0.38 -0.48
C GLY A 50 4.13 0.50 0.07
N HIS A 51 3.55 1.28 -0.84
CA HIS A 51 2.32 2.05 -0.62
C HIS A 51 1.13 1.34 -1.26
N VAL A 52 -0.05 1.48 -0.67
CA VAL A 52 -1.30 0.85 -1.12
C VAL A 52 -2.26 1.90 -1.65
N LEU A 53 -2.84 1.65 -2.81
CA LEU A 53 -3.95 2.40 -3.38
C LEU A 53 -5.23 1.56 -3.29
N LEU A 54 -6.19 2.04 -2.51
CA LEU A 54 -7.53 1.46 -2.37
C LEU A 54 -8.49 2.22 -3.28
N GLU A 55 -8.92 1.56 -4.34
CA GLU A 55 -9.91 2.11 -5.26
C GLU A 55 -11.22 1.36 -5.05
N ASP A 56 -12.22 2.06 -4.53
CA ASP A 56 -13.49 1.42 -4.18
C ASP A 56 -14.60 2.43 -3.93
N VAL A 57 -15.83 1.94 -3.88
CA VAL A 57 -16.99 2.73 -3.46
C VAL A 57 -16.91 3.14 -1.99
N PRO A 58 -17.55 4.25 -1.58
CA PRO A 58 -17.62 4.64 -0.16
C PRO A 58 -18.22 3.55 0.73
N GLY A 59 -17.82 3.52 2.01
CA GLY A 59 -18.44 2.65 3.01
C GLY A 59 -17.90 1.23 3.15
N VAL A 60 -16.94 0.80 2.32
CA VAL A 60 -16.38 -0.58 2.34
C VAL A 60 -15.24 -0.81 3.36
N GLY A 61 -15.09 0.06 4.37
CA GLY A 61 -14.12 -0.12 5.45
C GLY A 61 -12.67 0.28 5.13
N LYS A 62 -12.41 1.08 4.09
CA LYS A 62 -11.07 1.57 3.71
C LYS A 62 -10.36 2.33 4.84
N THR A 63 -11.08 3.26 5.47
CA THR A 63 -10.58 4.04 6.61
C THR A 63 -10.30 3.13 7.81
N THR A 64 -11.25 2.24 8.13
CA THR A 64 -11.14 1.25 9.20
C THR A 64 -9.90 0.36 9.02
N LEU A 65 -9.61 -0.07 7.80
CA LEU A 65 -8.44 -0.87 7.49
C LEU A 65 -7.12 -0.14 7.79
N ALA A 66 -6.99 1.12 7.36
CA ALA A 66 -5.78 1.90 7.58
C ALA A 66 -5.55 2.19 9.08
N GLU A 67 -6.61 2.53 9.81
CA GLU A 67 -6.56 2.75 11.26
C GLU A 67 -6.25 1.45 12.03
N ALA A 68 -6.88 0.34 11.66
CA ALA A 68 -6.58 -0.98 12.22
C ALA A 68 -5.13 -1.37 11.97
N LEU A 69 -4.58 -1.07 10.78
CA LEU A 69 -3.19 -1.36 10.46
C LEU A 69 -2.21 -0.57 11.30
N ALA A 70 -2.47 0.74 11.49
CA ALA A 70 -1.65 1.57 12.37
C ALA A 70 -1.69 1.07 13.82
N ARG A 71 -2.88 0.76 14.33
CA ARG A 71 -3.08 0.27 15.70
C ARG A 71 -2.44 -1.10 15.93
N ALA A 72 -2.64 -2.05 15.01
CA ALA A 72 -2.06 -3.38 15.09
C ALA A 72 -0.53 -3.37 15.07
N CYS A 73 0.08 -2.43 14.34
CA CYS A 73 1.53 -2.30 14.21
C CYS A 73 2.16 -1.25 15.15
N GLY A 74 1.38 -0.61 16.02
CA GLY A 74 1.87 0.43 16.93
C GLY A 74 2.48 1.64 16.22
N LEU A 75 2.00 1.97 15.02
CA LEU A 75 2.52 3.04 14.19
C LEU A 75 1.85 4.37 14.52
N SER A 76 2.64 5.45 14.49
CA SER A 76 2.07 6.79 14.49
C SER A 76 1.22 7.00 13.23
N PHE A 77 0.01 7.53 13.42
CA PHE A 77 -1.02 7.61 12.38
C PHE A 77 -1.39 9.06 12.08
N ALA A 78 -1.64 9.37 10.80
CA ALA A 78 -2.38 10.56 10.40
C ALA A 78 -3.38 10.20 9.30
N ARG A 79 -4.58 10.77 9.40
CA ARG A 79 -5.55 10.81 8.31
C ARG A 79 -5.55 12.19 7.69
N VAL A 80 -5.42 12.24 6.38
CA VAL A 80 -5.52 13.46 5.58
C VAL A 80 -6.66 13.26 4.61
N GLN A 81 -7.70 14.07 4.75
CA GLN A 81 -8.80 14.12 3.80
C GLN A 81 -8.41 15.06 2.65
N PHE A 82 -8.33 14.53 1.43
CA PHE A 82 -7.99 15.33 0.27
C PHE A 82 -9.25 16.05 -0.22
N THR A 83 -9.13 17.37 -0.36
CA THR A 83 -10.19 18.29 -0.80
C THR A 83 -9.63 19.27 -1.82
N ALA A 84 -10.51 19.95 -2.57
CA ALA A 84 -10.12 20.83 -3.67
C ALA A 84 -9.30 22.06 -3.22
N ASP A 85 -9.40 22.43 -1.95
CA ASP A 85 -8.70 23.54 -1.30
C ASP A 85 -7.44 23.13 -0.53
N LEU A 86 -7.16 21.83 -0.41
CA LEU A 86 -6.01 21.32 0.33
C LEU A 86 -4.70 21.77 -0.32
N MET A 87 -3.84 22.43 0.46
CA MET A 87 -2.54 22.92 0.00
C MET A 87 -1.41 21.92 0.30
N PRO A 88 -0.29 21.95 -0.46
CA PRO A 88 0.87 21.12 -0.15
C PRO A 88 1.40 21.30 1.30
N ALA A 89 1.33 22.52 1.83
CA ALA A 89 1.75 22.84 3.19
C ALA A 89 0.89 22.17 4.27
N ASP A 90 -0.38 21.88 3.99
CA ASP A 90 -1.27 21.17 4.93
C ASP A 90 -0.89 19.68 5.05
N VAL A 91 -0.17 19.14 4.06
CA VAL A 91 0.30 17.76 4.02
C VAL A 91 1.73 17.63 4.51
N LEU A 92 2.63 18.46 3.97
CA LEU A 92 4.06 18.43 4.26
C LEU A 92 4.42 19.20 5.54
N GLY A 93 3.61 20.17 5.94
CA GLY A 93 3.95 21.12 6.99
C GLY A 93 4.51 22.42 6.43
N ALA A 94 4.88 23.32 7.34
CA ALA A 94 5.30 24.67 6.99
C ALA A 94 6.33 25.21 7.99
N GLN A 95 7.10 26.20 7.56
CA GLN A 95 7.92 27.01 8.44
C GLN A 95 7.06 28.04 9.17
N VAL A 96 7.02 27.97 10.50
CA VAL A 96 6.25 28.90 11.34
C VAL A 96 7.20 29.87 12.02
N PHE A 97 6.91 31.17 11.92
CA PHE A 97 7.71 32.20 12.60
C PHE A 97 7.44 32.20 14.11
N HIS A 98 8.48 32.01 14.91
CA HIS A 98 8.43 32.11 16.36
C HIS A 98 8.90 33.50 16.81
N ALA A 99 7.97 34.36 17.20
CA ALA A 99 8.24 35.76 17.56
C ALA A 99 9.21 35.93 18.74
N GLN A 100 9.20 35.00 19.70
CA GLN A 100 10.07 35.03 20.88
C GLN A 100 11.55 34.85 20.53
N THR A 101 11.84 34.00 19.53
CA THR A 101 13.21 33.68 19.10
C THR A 101 13.58 34.40 17.80
N ALA A 102 12.63 35.07 17.15
CA ALA A 102 12.75 35.65 15.81
C ALA A 102 13.27 34.63 14.77
N THR A 103 12.92 33.35 14.93
CA THR A 103 13.35 32.26 14.02
C THR A 103 12.15 31.60 13.36
N PHE A 104 12.33 31.14 12.13
CA PHE A 104 11.42 30.18 11.50
C PHE A 104 11.72 28.77 12.02
N GLN A 105 10.69 28.05 12.48
CA GLN A 105 10.79 26.67 12.92
C GLN A 105 9.86 25.79 12.10
N PHE A 106 10.38 24.63 11.69
CA PHE A 106 9.63 23.68 10.90
C PHE A 106 8.57 23.01 11.77
N ARG A 107 7.31 23.14 11.37
CA ARG A 107 6.21 22.35 11.93
C ARG A 107 5.87 21.22 10.97
N PRO A 108 6.18 19.97 11.35
CA PRO A 108 5.93 18.82 10.47
C PRO A 108 4.44 18.63 10.23
N GLY A 109 4.09 18.44 8.97
CA GLY A 109 2.73 18.08 8.57
C GLY A 109 2.39 16.62 8.88
N PRO A 110 1.14 16.21 8.61
CA PRO A 110 0.67 14.84 8.81
C PRO A 110 1.49 13.79 8.05
N LEU A 111 2.21 14.16 6.99
CA LEU A 111 3.09 13.24 6.27
C LEU A 111 4.22 12.65 7.13
N PHE A 112 4.62 13.34 8.21
CA PHE A 112 5.68 12.89 9.11
C PHE A 112 5.18 11.87 10.16
N ARG A 113 4.16 11.08 9.81
CA ARG A 113 3.69 9.90 10.56
C ARG A 113 4.07 8.63 9.83
N GLN A 114 4.24 7.54 10.57
CA GLN A 114 4.68 6.25 10.02
C GLN A 114 3.64 5.61 9.10
N LEU A 115 2.35 5.83 9.39
CA LEU A 115 1.25 5.45 8.52
C LEU A 115 0.37 6.68 8.23
N VAL A 116 0.20 6.99 6.95
CA VAL A 116 -0.66 8.08 6.49
C VAL A 116 -1.80 7.50 5.65
N LEU A 117 -3.04 7.79 6.05
CA LEU A 117 -4.22 7.59 5.22
C LEU A 117 -4.45 8.85 4.39
N ALA A 118 -4.23 8.77 3.07
CA ALA A 118 -4.54 9.82 2.11
C ALA A 118 -5.93 9.54 1.50
N ASP A 119 -6.98 10.02 2.15
CA ASP A 119 -8.36 9.71 1.81
C ASP A 119 -8.83 10.60 0.66
N GLU A 120 -9.44 9.99 -0.37
CA GLU A 120 -9.97 10.63 -1.57
C GLU A 120 -8.91 11.46 -2.32
N LEU A 121 -7.73 10.88 -2.53
CA LEU A 121 -6.56 11.52 -3.14
C LEU A 121 -6.88 12.24 -4.46
N ASN A 122 -7.83 11.70 -5.26
CA ASN A 122 -8.29 12.31 -6.49
C ASN A 122 -9.18 13.57 -6.31
N ARG A 123 -9.46 14.06 -5.10
CA ARG A 123 -10.21 15.31 -4.89
C ARG A 123 -9.32 16.54 -4.75
N ALA A 124 -8.03 16.37 -4.46
CA ALA A 124 -7.12 17.50 -4.35
C ALA A 124 -6.53 17.92 -5.70
N PRO A 125 -6.09 19.19 -5.84
CA PRO A 125 -5.43 19.67 -7.04
C PRO A 125 -4.14 18.89 -7.34
N PRO A 126 -3.72 18.80 -8.63
CA PRO A 126 -2.52 18.07 -9.04
C PRO A 126 -1.24 18.48 -8.31
N ARG A 127 -1.13 19.75 -7.86
CA ARG A 127 0.01 20.25 -7.11
C ARG A 127 0.15 19.57 -5.74
N THR A 128 -0.96 19.40 -5.02
CA THR A 128 -1.00 18.76 -3.70
C THR A 128 -0.78 17.25 -3.81
N GLN A 129 -1.38 16.62 -4.83
CA GLN A 129 -1.11 15.22 -5.16
C GLN A 129 0.39 14.99 -5.43
N SER A 130 0.99 15.84 -6.26
CA SER A 130 2.41 15.74 -6.62
C SER A 130 3.32 15.89 -5.42
N ALA A 131 3.03 16.82 -4.49
CA ALA A 131 3.79 17.02 -3.28
C ALA A 131 3.82 15.78 -2.38
N LEU A 132 2.66 15.14 -2.14
CA LEU A 132 2.57 13.87 -1.41
C LEU A 132 3.40 12.77 -2.10
N LEU A 133 3.20 12.61 -3.40
CA LEU A 133 3.75 11.51 -4.19
C LEU A 133 5.26 11.64 -4.41
N GLU A 134 5.77 12.86 -4.49
CA GLU A 134 7.21 13.13 -4.51
C GLU A 134 7.85 12.72 -3.20
N ALA A 135 7.27 13.14 -2.07
CA ALA A 135 7.79 12.78 -0.76
C ALA A 135 7.71 11.27 -0.49
N MET A 136 6.63 10.61 -0.93
CA MET A 136 6.53 9.14 -0.96
C MET A 136 7.68 8.50 -1.74
N ALA A 137 7.97 8.99 -2.94
CA ALA A 137 8.98 8.39 -3.81
C ALA A 137 10.41 8.61 -3.29
N GLN A 138 10.67 9.72 -2.59
CA GLN A 138 12.01 10.06 -2.10
C GLN A 138 12.25 9.64 -0.64
N GLY A 139 11.21 9.35 0.13
CA GLY A 139 11.34 9.10 1.58
C GLY A 139 11.68 10.35 2.40
N GLN A 140 11.52 11.53 1.81
CA GLN A 140 11.84 12.83 2.40
C GLN A 140 11.02 13.93 1.72
N ALA A 141 10.83 15.05 2.39
CA ALA A 141 10.19 16.24 1.83
C ALA A 141 11.15 17.43 1.89
N SER A 142 11.22 18.22 0.82
CA SER A 142 12.01 19.45 0.77
C SER A 142 11.08 20.66 0.83
N LEU A 143 11.30 21.54 1.81
CA LEU A 143 10.50 22.74 2.07
C LEU A 143 11.45 23.91 2.31
N ASP A 144 11.28 24.99 1.57
CA ASP A 144 12.08 26.23 1.71
C ASP A 144 13.60 26.01 1.74
N GLY A 145 14.09 25.07 0.93
CA GLY A 145 15.51 24.73 0.81
C GLY A 145 16.05 23.76 1.89
N ALA A 146 15.23 23.35 2.86
CA ALA A 146 15.58 22.34 3.85
C ALA A 146 14.93 20.99 3.52
N THR A 147 15.69 19.91 3.64
CA THR A 147 15.20 18.54 3.43
C THR A 147 14.97 17.85 4.76
N HIS A 148 13.78 17.27 4.91
CA HIS A 148 13.33 16.58 6.11
C HIS A 148 13.01 15.13 5.78
N ALA A 149 13.69 14.18 6.43
CA ALA A 149 13.44 12.75 6.25
C ALA A 149 12.09 12.33 6.84
N LEU A 150 11.38 11.44 6.16
CA LEU A 150 10.16 10.82 6.66
C LEU A 150 10.50 9.75 7.73
N PRO A 151 9.61 9.50 8.70
CA PRO A 151 9.88 8.51 9.74
C PRO A 151 9.95 7.10 9.17
N MET A 152 10.84 6.26 9.70
CA MET A 152 10.93 4.85 9.30
C MET A 152 10.32 3.95 10.39
N PRO A 153 9.51 2.93 10.04
CA PRO A 153 8.94 2.66 8.70
C PRO A 153 7.91 3.72 8.27
N PHE A 154 7.90 4.06 6.97
CA PHE A 154 6.89 4.92 6.35
C PHE A 154 6.00 4.12 5.39
N THR A 155 4.69 4.39 5.41
CA THR A 155 3.69 3.79 4.50
C THR A 155 2.55 4.77 4.26
N VAL A 156 2.02 4.76 3.03
CA VAL A 156 0.81 5.49 2.66
C VAL A 156 -0.24 4.50 2.20
N VAL A 157 -1.43 4.62 2.77
CA VAL A 157 -2.65 4.00 2.26
C VAL A 157 -3.47 5.12 1.64
N ALA A 158 -3.56 5.18 0.33
CA ALA A 158 -4.37 6.17 -0.37
C ALA A 158 -5.70 5.56 -0.76
N THR A 159 -6.76 6.36 -0.75
CA THR A 159 -8.06 5.97 -1.31
C THR A 159 -8.42 6.85 -2.50
N GLN A 160 -9.15 6.29 -3.45
CA GLN A 160 -9.73 7.03 -4.56
C GLN A 160 -11.13 6.54 -4.85
N ASN A 161 -12.01 7.49 -5.15
CA ASN A 161 -13.33 7.18 -5.68
C ASN A 161 -13.24 7.00 -7.20
N PRO A 162 -14.08 6.15 -7.81
CA PRO A 162 -14.19 6.03 -9.26
C PRO A 162 -14.42 7.40 -9.94
N VAL A 163 -13.96 7.54 -11.18
CA VAL A 163 -13.86 8.83 -11.90
C VAL A 163 -15.23 9.49 -12.18
N ASP A 164 -16.33 8.77 -12.04
CA ASP A 164 -17.69 9.24 -12.38
C ASP A 164 -18.28 10.30 -11.43
N PHE A 165 -17.53 10.75 -10.41
CA PHE A 165 -17.94 11.82 -9.51
C PHE A 165 -17.38 13.19 -9.96
N SER A 166 -18.26 14.18 -10.09
CA SER A 166 -17.89 15.56 -10.43
C SER A 166 -16.89 16.15 -9.42
N GLY A 167 -15.89 16.87 -9.90
CA GLY A 167 -14.88 17.52 -9.05
C GLY A 167 -13.70 16.63 -8.64
N THR A 168 -13.35 15.63 -9.45
CA THR A 168 -12.15 14.81 -9.26
C THR A 168 -11.05 15.14 -10.27
N TYR A 169 -9.80 15.05 -9.82
CA TYR A 169 -8.57 15.13 -10.59
C TYR A 169 -7.95 13.72 -10.66
N PRO A 170 -8.04 13.02 -11.80
CA PRO A 170 -7.49 11.68 -11.93
C PRO A 170 -5.97 11.71 -11.74
N LEU A 171 -5.42 10.69 -11.09
CA LEU A 171 -3.97 10.55 -11.00
C LEU A 171 -3.42 10.21 -12.38
N PRO A 172 -2.41 10.95 -12.86
CA PRO A 172 -1.63 10.55 -14.01
C PRO A 172 -1.03 9.15 -13.82
N ASP A 173 -0.87 8.43 -14.90
CA ASP A 173 -0.17 7.15 -14.98
C ASP A 173 1.20 7.11 -14.27
N SER A 174 1.96 8.20 -14.39
CA SER A 174 3.27 8.34 -13.75
C SER A 174 3.17 8.45 -12.21
N GLN A 175 2.03 8.90 -11.71
CA GLN A 175 1.72 9.01 -10.29
C GLN A 175 1.21 7.67 -9.73
N LEU A 176 0.33 6.98 -10.46
CA LEU A 176 -0.12 5.63 -10.11
C LEU A 176 1.04 4.65 -9.97
N ASP A 177 2.06 4.76 -10.81
CA ASP A 177 3.25 3.90 -10.77
C ASP A 177 4.02 3.93 -9.43
N ARG A 178 3.80 4.95 -8.59
CA ARG A 178 4.41 5.07 -7.25
C ARG A 178 3.74 4.20 -6.19
N PHE A 179 2.51 3.72 -6.42
CA PHE A 179 1.86 2.77 -5.55
C PHE A 179 2.34 1.35 -5.88
N MET A 180 2.77 0.60 -4.87
CA MET A 180 3.20 -0.78 -5.08
C MET A 180 2.02 -1.64 -5.48
N VAL A 181 0.91 -1.50 -4.76
CA VAL A 181 -0.30 -2.28 -4.93
C VAL A 181 -1.50 -1.35 -5.15
N ARG A 182 -2.34 -1.69 -6.14
CA ARG A 182 -3.72 -1.20 -6.24
C ARG A 182 -4.68 -2.35 -6.01
N MET A 183 -5.67 -2.15 -5.14
CA MET A 183 -6.68 -3.16 -4.85
C MET A 183 -8.06 -2.54 -4.59
N SER A 184 -9.08 -3.39 -4.58
CA SER A 184 -10.43 -3.08 -4.10
C SER A 184 -10.73 -4.02 -2.93
N LEU A 185 -11.43 -3.52 -1.91
CA LEU A 185 -11.99 -4.33 -0.84
C LEU A 185 -13.28 -5.00 -1.31
N GLY A 186 -14.14 -4.27 -2.01
CA GLY A 186 -15.49 -4.66 -2.41
C GLY A 186 -16.45 -4.73 -1.23
N HIS A 187 -17.74 -4.91 -1.50
CA HIS A 187 -18.74 -5.13 -0.45
C HIS A 187 -18.46 -6.43 0.33
N PRO A 188 -18.72 -6.47 1.64
CA PRO A 188 -18.72 -7.71 2.40
C PRO A 188 -19.70 -8.72 1.78
N THR A 189 -19.51 -10.01 2.08
CA THR A 189 -20.51 -11.02 1.69
C THR A 189 -21.84 -10.75 2.40
N PRO A 190 -22.98 -11.19 1.85
CA PRO A 190 -24.29 -10.99 2.49
C PRO A 190 -24.34 -11.47 3.94
N ASP A 191 -23.67 -12.58 4.27
CA ASP A 191 -23.61 -13.11 5.63
C ASP A 191 -22.85 -12.18 6.59
N VAL A 192 -21.73 -11.60 6.13
CA VAL A 192 -20.96 -10.62 6.91
C VAL A 192 -21.76 -9.33 7.06
N GLU A 193 -22.40 -8.85 5.99
CA GLU A 193 -23.22 -7.64 6.03
C GLU A 193 -24.42 -7.80 6.97
N ALA A 194 -25.09 -8.95 6.93
CA ALA A 194 -26.15 -9.30 7.87
C ALA A 194 -25.62 -9.35 9.32
N GLY A 195 -24.44 -9.93 9.54
CA GLY A 195 -23.78 -9.94 10.84
C GLY A 195 -23.55 -8.53 11.39
N LEU A 196 -23.05 -7.61 10.55
CA LEU A 196 -22.84 -6.21 10.93
C LEU A 196 -24.14 -5.48 11.31
N LEU A 197 -25.29 -5.88 10.74
CA LEU A 197 -26.60 -5.32 11.14
C LEU A 197 -27.05 -5.79 12.52
N VAL A 198 -26.66 -7.00 12.92
CA VAL A 198 -27.01 -7.63 14.19
C VAL A 198 -26.08 -7.16 15.31
N THR A 199 -24.78 -7.02 15.03
CA THR A 199 -23.78 -6.53 15.99
C THR A 199 -23.90 -5.01 16.15
N ARG A 200 -24.88 -4.56 16.94
CA ARG A 200 -25.17 -3.14 17.22
C ARG A 200 -24.80 -2.73 18.65
N ASP A 201 -23.66 -3.20 19.14
CA ASP A 201 -23.24 -2.93 20.53
C ASP A 201 -22.63 -1.53 20.71
N GLY A 202 -22.65 -0.68 19.67
CA GLY A 202 -22.12 0.69 19.70
C GLY A 202 -20.59 0.78 19.81
N THR A 203 -19.90 -0.35 19.89
CA THR A 203 -18.44 -0.45 19.93
C THR A 203 -17.85 -0.30 18.53
N SER A 204 -16.76 0.45 18.42
CA SER A 204 -16.07 0.60 17.14
C SER A 204 -15.41 -0.73 16.78
N PRO A 205 -15.44 -1.19 15.52
CA PRO A 205 -14.66 -2.37 15.09
C PRO A 205 -13.17 -2.27 15.43
N LEU A 206 -12.66 -1.04 15.57
CA LEU A 206 -11.29 -0.75 15.96
C LEU A 206 -11.00 -1.08 17.43
N ASP A 207 -12.01 -1.12 18.30
CA ASP A 207 -11.82 -1.40 19.72
C ASP A 207 -11.36 -2.85 19.95
N ALA A 208 -11.74 -3.76 19.05
CA ALA A 208 -11.31 -5.15 19.05
C ALA A 208 -9.87 -5.37 18.53
N VAL A 209 -9.26 -4.33 17.95
CA VAL A 209 -7.89 -4.39 17.42
C VAL A 209 -6.88 -4.17 18.56
N GLU A 210 -6.01 -5.15 18.74
CA GLU A 210 -4.89 -5.08 19.68
C GLU A 210 -3.59 -4.73 18.96
N THR A 211 -2.71 -3.98 19.63
CA THR A 211 -1.35 -3.77 19.15
C THR A 211 -0.55 -5.05 19.31
N VAL A 212 -0.22 -5.68 18.19
CA VAL A 212 0.49 -6.97 18.14
C VAL A 212 1.89 -6.85 17.58
N SER A 213 2.25 -5.74 16.95
CA SER A 213 3.59 -5.44 16.46
C SER A 213 4.00 -4.01 16.80
N GLY A 214 5.22 -3.62 16.43
CA GLY A 214 5.77 -2.28 16.67
C GLY A 214 6.67 -1.82 15.52
N PRO A 215 7.04 -0.53 15.48
CA PRO A 215 7.92 0.02 14.45
C PRO A 215 9.24 -0.74 14.25
N GLU A 216 9.89 -1.18 15.33
CA GLU A 216 11.18 -1.89 15.29
C GLU A 216 11.06 -3.30 14.72
N GLU A 217 10.01 -4.04 15.12
CA GLU A 217 9.71 -5.37 14.59
C GLU A 217 9.34 -5.27 13.10
N LEU A 218 8.55 -4.26 12.71
CA LEU A 218 8.20 -4.03 11.31
C LEU A 218 9.42 -3.64 10.47
N ALA A 219 10.32 -2.81 10.99
CA ALA A 219 11.58 -2.49 10.32
C ALA A 219 12.45 -3.73 10.12
N SER A 220 12.54 -4.59 11.14
CA SER A 220 13.24 -5.88 11.07
C SER A 220 12.61 -6.81 10.04
N LEU A 221 11.28 -6.90 10.01
CA LEU A 221 10.52 -7.70 9.05
C LEU A 221 10.71 -7.21 7.60
N ARG A 222 10.73 -5.88 7.39
CA ARG A 222 11.05 -5.26 6.09
C ARG A 222 12.47 -5.60 5.64
N ALA A 223 13.45 -5.47 6.53
CA ALA A 223 14.84 -5.81 6.23
C ALA A 223 14.99 -7.29 5.88
N PHE A 224 14.33 -8.18 6.64
CA PHE A 224 14.33 -9.61 6.38
C PHE A 224 13.71 -9.95 5.02
N ALA A 225 12.53 -9.40 4.70
CA ALA A 225 11.89 -9.57 3.40
C ALA A 225 12.76 -9.04 2.26
N ALA A 226 13.39 -7.87 2.44
CA ALA A 226 14.28 -7.30 1.44
C ALA A 226 15.52 -8.17 1.17
N ALA A 227 16.04 -8.89 2.17
CA ALA A 227 17.19 -9.79 2.05
C ALA A 227 16.83 -11.20 1.52
N LEU A 228 15.55 -11.52 1.38
CA LEU A 228 15.09 -12.86 0.98
C LEU A 228 15.60 -13.24 -0.41
N ARG A 229 16.03 -14.50 -0.57
CA ARG A 229 16.69 -14.97 -1.79
C ARG A 229 15.74 -14.91 -2.98
N LEU A 230 16.12 -14.16 -4.01
CA LEU A 230 15.48 -14.15 -5.32
C LEU A 230 16.48 -14.71 -6.31
N ASP A 231 16.33 -15.98 -6.68
CA ASP A 231 17.25 -16.65 -7.59
C ASP A 231 17.20 -16.02 -8.99
N ALA A 232 18.33 -16.08 -9.71
CA ALA A 232 18.48 -15.46 -11.03
C ALA A 232 17.42 -15.93 -12.04
N SER A 233 16.97 -17.19 -11.95
CA SER A 233 15.90 -17.75 -12.79
C SER A 233 14.54 -17.10 -12.54
N VAL A 234 14.22 -16.75 -11.30
CA VAL A 234 12.97 -16.06 -10.94
C VAL A 234 13.08 -14.57 -11.28
N ALA A 235 14.25 -13.96 -11.10
CA ALA A 235 14.50 -12.59 -11.56
C ALA A 235 14.34 -12.47 -13.10
N ASP A 236 14.92 -13.41 -13.87
CA ASP A 236 14.73 -13.51 -15.31
C ASP A 236 13.25 -13.70 -15.67
N TYR A 237 12.53 -14.55 -14.94
CA TYR A 237 11.08 -14.72 -15.13
C TYR A 237 10.30 -13.41 -14.99
N VAL A 238 10.57 -12.62 -13.95
CA VAL A 238 9.95 -11.30 -13.76
C VAL A 238 10.28 -10.36 -14.93
N VAL A 239 11.53 -10.35 -15.39
CA VAL A 239 11.93 -9.53 -16.55
C VAL A 239 11.25 -9.98 -17.83
N ARG A 240 11.12 -11.29 -18.05
CA ARG A 240 10.41 -11.87 -19.21
C ARG A 240 8.92 -11.52 -19.20
N LEU A 241 8.28 -11.53 -18.04
CA LEU A 241 6.90 -11.01 -17.89
C LEU A 241 6.84 -9.53 -18.31
N ALA A 242 7.75 -8.70 -17.81
CA ALA A 242 7.76 -7.28 -18.16
C ALA A 242 8.00 -7.06 -19.65
N THR A 243 8.95 -7.77 -20.26
CA THR A 243 9.19 -7.74 -21.70
C THR A 243 7.95 -8.13 -22.48
N ALA A 244 7.25 -9.19 -22.08
CA ALA A 244 6.01 -9.60 -22.72
C ALA A 244 4.92 -8.51 -22.66
N THR A 245 4.80 -7.77 -21.54
CA THR A 245 3.88 -6.61 -21.47
C THR A 245 4.31 -5.46 -22.39
N ARG A 246 5.61 -5.21 -22.55
CA ARG A 246 6.14 -4.09 -23.36
C ARG A 246 5.98 -4.32 -24.86
N SER A 247 5.93 -5.57 -25.29
CA SER A 247 5.74 -5.97 -26.69
C SER A 247 4.31 -6.43 -27.00
N HIS A 248 3.37 -6.35 -26.04
CA HIS A 248 2.00 -6.81 -26.26
C HIS A 248 1.22 -5.82 -27.14
N GLY A 249 0.53 -6.31 -28.18
CA GLY A 249 -0.17 -5.46 -29.15
C GLY A 249 -1.27 -4.60 -28.53
N ASP A 250 -1.99 -5.15 -27.55
CA ASP A 250 -3.11 -4.48 -26.85
C ASP A 250 -2.66 -3.46 -25.80
N LEU A 251 -1.35 -3.40 -25.50
CA LEU A 251 -0.79 -2.42 -24.59
C LEU A 251 -0.16 -1.27 -25.38
N GLU A 252 -0.51 -0.04 -25.02
CA GLU A 252 0.22 1.16 -25.41
C GLU A 252 1.51 1.28 -24.59
N ARG A 253 1.45 0.90 -23.31
CA ARG A 253 2.59 0.95 -22.39
C ARG A 253 2.60 -0.27 -21.49
N GLY A 254 3.71 -1.01 -21.50
CA GLY A 254 3.96 -2.14 -20.60
C GLY A 254 4.56 -1.74 -19.25
N ALA A 255 4.91 -2.75 -18.45
CA ALA A 255 5.45 -2.59 -17.11
C ALA A 255 6.78 -1.80 -17.09
N SER A 256 6.84 -0.75 -16.27
CA SER A 256 8.04 0.08 -16.04
C SER A 256 9.14 -0.68 -15.28
N THR A 257 10.36 -0.15 -15.24
CA THR A 257 11.42 -0.69 -14.36
C THR A 257 11.01 -0.62 -12.88
N ARG A 258 10.29 0.43 -12.48
CA ARG A 258 9.74 0.54 -11.12
C ARG A 258 8.74 -0.58 -10.83
N ALA A 259 7.90 -0.93 -11.82
CA ALA A 259 6.97 -2.05 -11.73
C ALA A 259 7.70 -3.38 -11.47
N VAL A 260 8.79 -3.62 -12.20
CA VAL A 260 9.64 -4.82 -12.05
C VAL A 260 10.22 -4.92 -10.64
N LEU A 261 10.81 -3.82 -10.14
CA LEU A 261 11.41 -3.79 -8.80
C LEU A 261 10.36 -3.95 -7.70
N ALA A 262 9.21 -3.28 -7.84
CA ALA A 262 8.10 -3.39 -6.91
C ALA A 262 7.51 -4.81 -6.87
N LEU A 263 7.40 -5.49 -8.01
CA LEU A 263 6.93 -6.87 -8.06
C LEU A 263 7.91 -7.82 -7.38
N GLY A 264 9.22 -7.64 -7.60
CA GLY A 264 10.25 -8.43 -6.92
C GLY A 264 10.19 -8.27 -5.39
N ALA A 265 10.04 -7.04 -4.89
CA ALA A 265 9.88 -6.76 -3.46
C ALA A 265 8.59 -7.36 -2.89
N ALA A 266 7.46 -7.22 -3.59
CA ALA A 266 6.20 -7.81 -3.19
C ALA A 266 6.25 -9.35 -3.18
N ALA A 267 6.91 -9.97 -4.16
CA ALA A 267 7.07 -11.42 -4.24
C ALA A 267 7.94 -11.96 -3.09
N ARG A 268 8.99 -11.23 -2.68
CA ARG A 268 9.78 -11.56 -1.48
C ARG A 268 8.94 -11.55 -0.21
N ALA A 269 8.13 -10.51 -0.02
CA ALA A 269 7.20 -10.46 1.10
C ALA A 269 6.11 -11.55 1.00
N SER A 270 5.64 -11.88 -0.19
CA SER A 270 4.65 -12.94 -0.42
C SER A 270 5.16 -14.31 -0.01
N ALA A 271 6.43 -14.64 -0.30
CA ALA A 271 7.03 -15.93 0.04
C ALA A 271 7.04 -16.21 1.56
N LEU A 272 7.02 -15.16 2.39
CA LEU A 272 6.99 -15.27 3.83
C LEU A 272 5.67 -15.85 4.36
N TRP A 273 4.55 -15.74 3.63
CA TRP A 273 3.28 -16.38 4.03
C TRP A 273 3.41 -17.90 4.13
N ASP A 274 4.31 -18.49 3.34
CA ASP A 274 4.60 -19.93 3.36
C ASP A 274 5.80 -20.28 4.24
N ALA A 275 6.33 -19.32 5.02
CA ALA A 275 7.57 -19.47 5.80
C ALA A 275 8.76 -19.98 4.95
N ARG A 276 8.88 -19.50 3.70
CA ARG A 276 10.03 -19.78 2.84
C ARG A 276 11.07 -18.68 2.93
N ASP A 277 12.34 -19.02 2.71
CA ASP A 277 13.50 -18.10 2.62
C ASP A 277 13.94 -17.83 1.17
N PHE A 278 13.15 -18.28 0.19
CA PHE A 278 13.35 -18.02 -1.23
C PHE A 278 12.02 -17.76 -1.95
N VAL A 279 12.10 -16.95 -3.00
CA VAL A 279 10.97 -16.61 -3.87
C VAL A 279 10.77 -17.69 -4.94
N THR A 280 9.52 -18.05 -5.19
CA THR A 280 9.10 -18.94 -6.28
C THR A 280 8.35 -18.16 -7.37
N PRO A 281 8.19 -18.73 -8.58
CA PRO A 281 7.31 -18.15 -9.60
C PRO A 281 5.84 -18.02 -9.13
N GLY A 282 5.41 -18.86 -8.19
CA GLY A 282 4.07 -18.77 -7.58
C GLY A 282 3.86 -17.46 -6.83
N ASP A 283 4.86 -17.02 -6.06
CA ASP A 283 4.82 -15.74 -5.33
C ASP A 283 4.71 -14.56 -6.28
N VAL A 284 5.48 -14.60 -7.38
CA VAL A 284 5.44 -13.57 -8.42
C VAL A 284 4.05 -13.48 -9.02
N ARG A 285 3.42 -14.62 -9.34
CA ARG A 285 2.06 -14.65 -9.91
C ARG A 285 1.01 -14.16 -8.92
N ALA A 286 1.13 -14.51 -7.64
CA ALA A 286 0.17 -14.13 -6.60
C ALA A 286 0.02 -12.61 -6.44
N VAL A 287 1.09 -11.85 -6.68
CA VAL A 287 1.10 -10.38 -6.54
C VAL A 287 1.17 -9.63 -7.89
N LEU A 288 1.17 -10.36 -9.02
CA LEU A 288 1.36 -9.77 -10.35
C LEU A 288 0.29 -8.74 -10.68
N VAL A 289 -0.98 -9.15 -10.64
CA VAL A 289 -2.11 -8.32 -11.05
C VAL A 289 -2.21 -7.09 -10.16
N SER A 290 -2.14 -7.27 -8.85
CA SER A 290 -2.24 -6.18 -7.87
C SER A 290 -1.08 -5.19 -7.95
N CYS A 291 0.10 -5.61 -8.43
CA CYS A 291 1.25 -4.74 -8.60
C CYS A 291 1.31 -4.05 -9.98
N TRP A 292 0.78 -4.67 -11.05
CA TRP A 292 1.00 -4.21 -12.43
C TRP A 292 -0.25 -3.74 -13.15
N ALA A 293 -1.46 -4.10 -12.74
CA ALA A 293 -2.68 -3.72 -13.47
C ALA A 293 -2.83 -2.19 -13.61
N HIS A 294 -2.37 -1.41 -12.63
CA HIS A 294 -2.35 0.06 -12.69
C HIS A 294 -1.08 0.67 -13.29
N ARG A 295 -0.16 -0.16 -13.77
CA ARG A 295 1.14 0.25 -14.35
C ARG A 295 1.25 -0.06 -15.83
N VAL A 296 0.25 -0.70 -16.40
CA VAL A 296 0.13 -0.96 -17.84
C VAL A 296 -1.00 -0.09 -18.41
N LEU A 297 -0.84 0.36 -19.65
CA LEU A 297 -1.83 1.18 -20.35
C LEU A 297 -2.35 0.40 -21.56
N LEU A 298 -3.64 0.14 -21.60
CA LEU A 298 -4.33 -0.50 -22.72
C LEU A 298 -4.52 0.49 -23.87
N ARG A 299 -4.35 0.01 -25.11
CA ARG A 299 -4.49 0.82 -26.33
C ARG A 299 -5.95 1.19 -26.64
N SER A 300 -6.91 0.39 -26.17
CA SER A 300 -8.35 0.56 -26.43
C SER A 300 -9.17 0.82 -25.17
N ALA A 301 -8.57 1.40 -24.12
CA ALA A 301 -9.27 1.63 -22.87
C ALA A 301 -10.44 2.63 -23.04
N VAL A 302 -11.68 2.14 -22.94
CA VAL A 302 -12.79 2.97 -22.47
C VAL A 302 -12.47 3.30 -21.00
N GLN A 303 -12.34 4.59 -20.66
CA GLN A 303 -11.99 4.99 -19.29
C GLN A 303 -13.05 4.50 -18.30
N GLY A 304 -12.65 3.71 -17.29
CA GLY A 304 -13.55 3.16 -16.28
C GLY A 304 -13.08 1.84 -15.67
N VAL A 305 -13.91 1.25 -14.80
CA VAL A 305 -13.67 -0.05 -14.12
C VAL A 305 -13.35 -1.17 -15.12
N SER A 306 -13.92 -1.11 -16.34
CA SER A 306 -13.66 -2.07 -17.41
C SER A 306 -12.18 -2.16 -17.83
N ALA A 307 -11.44 -1.05 -17.82
CA ALA A 307 -10.04 -1.04 -18.24
C ALA A 307 -9.12 -1.74 -17.22
N ARG A 308 -9.47 -1.70 -15.93
CA ARG A 308 -8.70 -2.39 -14.89
C ARG A 308 -8.87 -3.90 -14.98
N ASP A 309 -10.11 -4.36 -15.12
CA ASP A 309 -10.41 -5.79 -15.22
C ASP A 309 -9.83 -6.39 -16.51
N GLU A 310 -9.86 -5.63 -17.60
CA GLU A 310 -9.21 -6.01 -18.86
C GLU A 310 -7.68 -6.09 -18.71
N ALA A 311 -7.06 -5.11 -18.05
CA ALA A 311 -5.62 -5.15 -17.77
C ALA A 311 -5.24 -6.34 -16.87
N ALA A 312 -6.06 -6.64 -15.86
CA ALA A 312 -5.88 -7.80 -14.98
C ALA A 312 -5.95 -9.11 -15.78
N HIS A 313 -7.00 -9.29 -16.58
CA HIS A 313 -7.17 -10.47 -17.42
C HIS A 313 -6.00 -10.65 -18.40
N LEU A 314 -5.56 -9.56 -19.03
CA LEU A 314 -4.42 -9.57 -19.95
C LEU A 314 -3.12 -9.98 -19.23
N LEU A 315 -2.87 -9.46 -18.03
CA LEU A 315 -1.70 -9.84 -17.23
C LEU A 315 -1.72 -11.32 -16.85
N GLU A 316 -2.88 -11.87 -16.50
CA GLU A 316 -3.04 -13.31 -16.22
C GLU A 316 -2.81 -14.17 -17.47
N GLU A 317 -3.26 -13.71 -18.64
CA GLU A 317 -2.99 -14.36 -19.91
C GLU A 317 -1.48 -14.36 -20.24
N ILE A 318 -0.82 -13.22 -20.11
CA ILE A 318 0.63 -13.10 -20.30
C ILE A 318 1.36 -14.02 -19.32
N ALA A 319 0.96 -14.05 -18.04
CA ALA A 319 1.56 -14.92 -17.04
C ALA A 319 1.40 -16.41 -17.39
N ARG A 320 0.27 -16.82 -17.96
CA ARG A 320 0.06 -18.20 -18.45
C ARG A 320 0.97 -18.53 -19.65
N LYS A 321 1.16 -17.59 -20.57
CA LYS A 321 1.96 -17.78 -21.80
C LYS A 321 3.47 -17.76 -21.55
N VAL A 322 3.95 -16.95 -20.60
CA VAL A 322 5.39 -16.88 -20.28
C VAL A 322 5.77 -18.07 -19.38
N PRO A 323 6.58 -19.03 -19.85
CA PRO A 323 6.92 -20.20 -19.05
C PRO A 323 7.72 -19.82 -17.81
N ALA A 324 7.25 -20.28 -16.66
CA ALA A 324 7.96 -20.18 -15.39
C ALA A 324 9.21 -21.08 -15.41
N PRO A 325 10.28 -20.69 -14.70
CA PRO A 325 11.43 -21.56 -14.51
C PRO A 325 11.02 -22.83 -13.76
N ARG A 326 11.73 -23.93 -14.04
CA ARG A 326 11.56 -25.21 -13.34
C ARG A 326 12.21 -25.17 -11.97
#